data_AF-A0A5E4MBL0-F1
#
_entry.id   AF-A0A5E4MBL0-F1
#
_cell.length_a   1.000
_cell.length_b   1.000
_cell.length_c   1.000
_cell.angle_alpha   90.00
_cell.angle_beta   90.00
_cell.angle_gamma   90.00
#
_symmetry.space_group_name_H-M   'P 1'
#
loop_
_entity.id
_entity.type
_entity.pdbx_description
1 polymer ?
#
loop_
_entity_poly.entity_id
_entity_poly.type
_entity_poly.pdbx_seq_one_letter_code
_entity_poly.pdbx_strand_id
1 'polypeptide(L)'
;MNLTLRIVAWNANGLVQRKQDLDNFLNTENINIALISEIHFTSWTVLKKKNYKIYTTLHPSGRARGDENNDLSVTAIYCPPQGGADETRFTSFFQTLGDARFISGGDYNAKHSHWGSRLITPKNAKIQNLQRQRPPAHLLEGN
;
A
#
# COMPACT_ATOMS: atom_id res chain seq x y z
N MET A 1 4.67 -1.10 29.12
CA MET A 1 3.65 -1.64 28.19
C MET A 1 4.31 -1.76 26.83
N ASN A 2 4.22 -2.93 26.18
CA ASN A 2 4.77 -3.11 24.84
C ASN A 2 3.74 -2.56 23.83
N LEU A 3 4.07 -1.46 23.15
CA LEU A 3 3.23 -0.89 22.10
C LEU A 3 3.51 -1.66 20.81
N THR A 4 2.71 -2.69 20.55
CA THR A 4 2.77 -3.41 19.28
C THR A 4 2.05 -2.61 18.21
N LEU A 5 2.80 -2.12 17.21
CA LEU A 5 2.22 -1.47 16.03
C LEU A 5 1.61 -2.51 15.10
N ARG A 6 0.29 -2.46 14.88
CA ARG A 6 -0.44 -3.34 13.95
C ARG A 6 -0.75 -2.60 12.65
N ILE A 7 -0.25 -3.13 11.54
CA ILE A 7 -0.47 -2.59 10.19
C ILE A 7 -1.20 -3.64 9.36
N VAL A 8 -2.21 -3.24 8.58
CA VAL A 8 -2.90 -4.11 7.62
C VAL A 8 -2.80 -3.54 6.20
N ALA A 9 -2.65 -4.41 5.21
CA ALA A 9 -2.86 -4.09 3.81
C ALA A 9 -4.07 -4.89 3.28
N TRP A 10 -5.01 -4.21 2.61
CA TRP A 10 -6.25 -4.83 2.15
C TRP A 10 -6.67 -4.32 0.77
N ASN A 11 -6.97 -5.23 -0.15
CA ASN A 11 -7.70 -4.90 -1.37
C ASN A 11 -9.21 -4.88 -1.07
N ALA A 12 -9.80 -3.67 -1.11
CA ALA A 12 -11.18 -3.45 -0.78
C ALA A 12 -12.15 -3.67 -1.95
N ASN A 13 -11.69 -3.96 -3.18
CA ASN A 13 -12.50 -4.22 -4.38
C ASN A 13 -13.90 -3.58 -4.30
N GLY A 14 -13.94 -2.25 -4.16
CA GLY A 14 -15.11 -1.48 -3.77
C GLY A 14 -15.36 -1.36 -2.25
N LEU A 15 -14.80 -0.31 -1.63
CA LEU A 15 -14.90 -0.11 -0.18
C LEU A 15 -16.30 0.29 0.31
N VAL A 16 -17.14 0.90 -0.54
CA VAL A 16 -18.48 1.38 -0.15
C VAL A 16 -19.34 0.24 0.42
N GLN A 17 -19.28 -0.94 -0.20
CA GLN A 17 -20.06 -2.10 0.23
C GLN A 17 -19.50 -2.77 1.48
N ARG A 18 -18.21 -2.58 1.79
CA ARG A 18 -17.50 -3.26 2.89
C ARG A 18 -17.07 -2.34 4.02
N LYS A 19 -17.66 -1.14 4.11
CA LYS A 19 -17.32 -0.14 5.12
C LYS A 19 -17.53 -0.66 6.54
N GLN A 20 -18.65 -1.36 6.80
CA GLN A 20 -18.95 -1.88 8.13
C GLN A 20 -17.97 -3.00 8.53
N ASP A 21 -17.61 -3.86 7.60
CA ASP A 21 -16.66 -4.95 7.84
C ASP A 21 -15.27 -4.41 8.14
N LEU A 22 -14.81 -3.42 7.35
CA LEU A 22 -13.57 -2.70 7.64
C LEU A 22 -13.62 -2.08 9.04
N ASP A 23 -14.72 -1.41 9.34
CA ASP A 23 -14.90 -0.73 10.62
C ASP A 23 -14.83 -1.68 11.81
N ASN A 24 -15.45 -2.85 11.69
CA ASN A 24 -15.39 -3.89 12.71
C ASN A 24 -13.97 -4.46 12.82
N PHE A 25 -13.36 -4.82 11.69
CA PHE A 25 -12.01 -5.38 11.64
C PHE A 25 -10.97 -4.46 12.27
N LEU A 26 -10.94 -3.18 11.90
CA LEU A 26 -9.97 -2.21 12.42
C LEU A 26 -10.04 -2.09 13.96
N ASN A 27 -11.25 -2.12 14.52
CA ASN A 27 -11.46 -1.99 15.95
C ASN A 27 -11.18 -3.31 16.69
N THR A 28 -11.76 -4.42 16.23
CA THR A 28 -11.60 -5.74 16.86
C THR A 28 -10.14 -6.18 16.86
N GLU A 29 -9.43 -5.91 15.77
CA GLU A 29 -8.01 -6.22 15.65
C GLU A 29 -7.09 -5.08 16.11
N ASN A 30 -7.62 -4.00 16.69
CA ASN A 30 -6.81 -2.89 17.22
C ASN A 30 -5.72 -2.41 16.21
N ILE A 31 -6.12 -2.21 14.96
CA ILE A 31 -5.22 -1.87 13.85
C ILE A 31 -4.79 -0.41 13.99
N ASN A 32 -3.50 -0.11 13.90
CA ASN A 32 -3.03 1.27 13.97
C ASN A 32 -2.98 1.94 12.59
N ILE A 33 -2.56 1.21 11.56
CA ILE A 33 -2.42 1.73 10.19
C ILE A 33 -3.08 0.76 9.21
N ALA A 34 -3.92 1.26 8.31
CA ALA A 34 -4.56 0.48 7.27
C ALA A 34 -4.23 1.03 5.88
N LEU A 35 -3.66 0.17 5.04
CA LEU A 35 -3.31 0.41 3.65
C LEU A 35 -4.38 -0.21 2.76
N ILE A 36 -5.26 0.60 2.19
CA ILE A 36 -6.43 0.10 1.45
C ILE A 36 -6.30 0.41 -0.04
N SER A 37 -6.40 -0.63 -0.87
CA SER A 37 -6.38 -0.56 -2.34
C SER A 37 -7.76 -0.84 -2.95
N GLU A 38 -7.96 -0.48 -4.23
CA GLU A 38 -9.24 -0.62 -4.97
C GLU A 38 -10.49 -0.09 -4.23
N ILE A 39 -10.41 1.09 -3.62
CA ILE A 39 -11.54 1.67 -2.88
C ILE A 39 -12.76 2.03 -3.75
N HIS A 40 -12.57 2.14 -5.08
CA HIS A 40 -13.57 2.56 -6.10
C HIS A 40 -14.34 3.84 -5.73
N PHE A 41 -13.63 4.80 -5.15
CA PHE A 41 -14.23 6.10 -4.83
C PHE A 41 -14.40 6.95 -6.07
N THR A 42 -15.56 7.58 -6.18
CA THR A 42 -15.77 8.72 -7.08
C THR A 42 -15.31 9.99 -6.39
N SER A 43 -15.13 11.09 -7.13
CA SER A 43 -14.80 12.43 -6.61
C SER A 43 -15.76 12.94 -5.52
N TRP A 44 -16.90 12.28 -5.32
CA TRP A 44 -17.94 12.61 -4.34
C TRP A 44 -17.92 11.72 -3.08
N THR A 45 -17.08 10.69 -3.04
CA THR A 45 -17.08 9.73 -1.93
C THR A 45 -16.29 10.29 -0.75
N VAL A 46 -17.01 10.83 0.24
CA VAL A 46 -16.41 11.30 1.51
C VAL A 46 -16.47 10.17 2.53
N LEU A 47 -15.34 9.52 2.80
CA LEU A 47 -15.24 8.58 3.92
C LEU A 47 -14.80 9.35 5.17
N LYS A 48 -15.66 9.40 6.19
CA LYS A 48 -15.30 9.83 7.54
C LYS A 48 -15.31 8.61 8.44
N LYS A 49 -14.21 8.42 9.18
CA LYS A 49 -14.04 7.35 10.16
C LYS A 49 -13.72 7.97 11.52
N LYS A 50 -14.53 7.63 12.52
CA LYS A 50 -14.25 8.02 13.91
C LYS A 50 -12.94 7.33 14.34
N ASN A 51 -12.00 8.09 14.87
CA ASN A 51 -10.69 7.65 15.38
C ASN A 51 -9.59 7.33 14.34
N TYR A 52 -9.85 7.46 13.03
CA TYR A 52 -8.80 7.35 12.01
C TYR A 52 -8.73 8.62 11.17
N LYS A 53 -7.50 9.05 10.88
CA LYS A 53 -7.24 10.03 9.81
C LYS A 53 -7.11 9.28 8.50
N ILE A 54 -7.77 9.78 7.47
CA ILE A 54 -7.78 9.17 6.13
C ILE A 54 -6.94 10.05 5.22
N TYR A 55 -5.99 9.42 4.54
CA TYR A 55 -5.14 10.05 3.53
C TYR A 55 -5.42 9.33 2.20
N THR A 56 -5.96 10.04 1.22
CA THR A 56 -6.22 9.50 -0.12
C THR A 56 -5.30 10.18 -1.13
N THR A 57 -4.72 9.39 -2.03
CA THR A 57 -3.98 9.90 -3.19
C THR A 57 -4.74 9.50 -4.46
N LEU A 58 -5.45 10.46 -5.06
CA LEU A 58 -6.02 10.29 -6.41
C LEU A 58 -4.88 10.52 -7.42
N HIS A 59 -4.44 9.48 -8.12
CA HIS A 59 -3.36 9.56 -9.11
C HIS A 59 -3.88 10.18 -10.42
N PRO A 60 -3.40 11.36 -10.85
CA PRO A 60 -2.66 11.44 -12.12
C PRO A 60 -1.42 12.38 -12.15
N SER A 61 -1.10 13.18 -11.12
CA SER A 61 0.09 14.07 -11.16
C SER A 61 0.63 14.63 -9.83
N GLY A 62 0.11 14.22 -8.67
CA GLY A 62 0.45 14.82 -7.37
C GLY A 62 1.34 13.95 -6.48
N ARG A 63 2.61 14.34 -6.34
CA ARG A 63 3.69 13.64 -5.60
C ARG A 63 3.25 13.21 -4.20
N ALA A 64 3.47 11.93 -3.85
CA ALA A 64 3.62 11.57 -2.45
C ALA A 64 4.86 12.32 -1.94
N ARG A 65 4.70 13.21 -0.97
CA ARG A 65 5.84 13.79 -0.27
C ARG A 65 6.07 12.91 0.95
N GLY A 66 7.00 11.98 0.86
CA GLY A 66 7.69 11.52 2.06
C GLY A 66 8.27 12.76 2.73
N ASP A 67 7.94 12.97 3.99
CA ASP A 67 8.59 14.01 4.80
C ASP A 67 10.10 13.73 4.78
N GLU A 68 10.90 14.78 4.61
CA GLU A 68 12.37 14.70 4.49
C GLU A 68 13.04 14.43 5.85
N ASN A 69 12.27 14.48 6.93
CA ASN A 69 12.65 13.93 8.21
C ASN A 69 12.75 12.40 8.08
N ASN A 70 13.70 11.77 8.78
CA ASN A 70 13.98 10.33 8.78
C ASN A 70 12.83 9.41 9.31
N ASP A 71 11.59 9.87 9.17
CA ASP A 71 10.35 9.23 9.56
C ASP A 71 10.01 8.07 8.63
N LEU A 72 9.34 7.07 9.22
CA LEU A 72 8.87 5.90 8.49
C LEU A 72 7.69 6.28 7.61
N SER A 73 7.88 6.26 6.29
CA SER A 73 6.78 6.47 5.34
C SER A 73 5.95 5.20 5.17
N VAL A 74 4.62 5.29 5.27
CA VAL A 74 3.72 4.14 5.08
C VAL A 74 2.72 4.44 3.97
N THR A 75 2.66 3.60 2.92
CA THR A 75 1.91 3.91 1.69
C THR A 75 1.11 2.72 1.16
N ALA A 76 -0.08 3.02 0.62
CA ALA A 76 -0.94 2.03 -0.04
C ALA A 76 -0.63 1.98 -1.54
N ILE A 77 -0.54 0.78 -2.12
CA ILE A 77 -0.35 0.60 -3.57
C ILE A 77 -1.43 -0.27 -4.20
N TYR A 78 -1.79 0.07 -5.43
CA TYR A 78 -2.56 -0.79 -6.31
C TYR A 78 -1.91 -0.83 -7.68
N CYS A 79 -1.63 -2.04 -8.18
CA CYS A 79 -1.16 -2.25 -9.54
C CYS A 79 -2.17 -3.11 -10.29
N PRO A 80 -2.74 -2.66 -11.42
CA PRO A 80 -3.67 -3.47 -12.18
C PRO A 80 -3.05 -4.79 -12.65
N PRO A 81 -3.86 -5.85 -12.87
CA PRO A 81 -3.39 -7.15 -13.34
C PRO A 81 -2.83 -7.10 -14.77
N GLN A 82 -3.39 -6.21 -15.60
CA GLN A 82 -2.95 -5.96 -16.98
C GLN A 82 -2.03 -4.73 -17.01
N GLY A 83 -0.84 -4.85 -17.63
CA GLY A 83 0.08 -3.71 -17.81
C GLY A 83 1.56 -3.95 -17.47
N GLY A 84 1.94 -5.16 -17.02
CA GLY A 84 3.34 -5.48 -16.70
C GLY A 84 3.89 -4.68 -15.51
N ALA A 85 5.15 -4.94 -15.14
CA ALA A 85 5.92 -4.02 -14.29
C ALA A 85 6.52 -2.97 -15.22
N ASP A 86 5.83 -1.84 -15.35
CA ASP A 86 6.45 -0.62 -15.87
C ASP A 86 7.45 -0.14 -14.82
N GLU A 87 8.71 -0.48 -15.07
CA GLU A 87 9.84 -0.13 -14.23
C GLU A 87 9.93 1.38 -13.99
N THR A 88 9.51 2.19 -14.97
CA THR A 88 9.46 3.64 -14.86
C THR A 88 8.45 4.06 -13.79
N ARG A 89 7.25 3.46 -13.78
CA ARG A 89 6.21 3.77 -12.77
C ARG A 89 6.63 3.36 -11.37
N PHE A 90 7.21 2.16 -11.21
CA PHE A 90 7.70 1.74 -9.90
C PHE A 90 8.88 2.58 -9.44
N THR A 91 9.81 2.92 -10.33
CA THR A 91 10.93 3.81 -10.02
C THR A 91 10.44 5.18 -9.61
N SER A 92 9.53 5.81 -10.37
CA SER A 92 8.95 7.10 -10.01
C SER A 92 8.19 7.03 -8.70
N PHE A 93 7.39 5.98 -8.47
CA PHE A 93 6.71 5.75 -7.20
C PHE A 93 7.69 5.66 -6.03
N PHE A 94 8.70 4.79 -6.11
CA PHE A 94 9.69 4.68 -5.03
C PHE A 94 10.50 5.97 -4.86
N GLN A 95 10.77 6.74 -5.93
CA GLN A 95 11.38 8.07 -5.82
C GLN A 95 10.54 9.04 -5.00
N THR A 96 9.20 8.98 -5.09
CA THR A 96 8.33 9.82 -4.26
C THR A 96 8.41 9.49 -2.77
N LEU A 97 8.84 8.28 -2.41
CA LEU A 97 9.04 7.88 -1.01
C LEU A 97 10.38 8.39 -0.44
N GLY A 98 11.25 8.94 -1.29
CA GLY A 98 12.57 9.46 -0.91
C GLY A 98 13.57 8.37 -0.57
N ASP A 99 14.65 8.79 0.10
CA ASP A 99 15.73 7.91 0.56
C ASP A 99 15.53 7.42 2.01
N ALA A 100 14.41 7.82 2.64
CA ALA A 100 14.04 7.40 3.98
C ALA A 100 13.44 5.98 4.01
N ARG A 101 13.31 5.41 5.21
CA ARG A 101 12.69 4.08 5.41
C ARG A 101 11.21 4.13 5.04
N PHE A 102 10.71 3.08 4.38
CA PHE A 102 9.30 2.99 4.05
C PHE A 102 8.71 1.58 4.16
N ILE A 103 7.39 1.54 4.39
CA ILE A 103 6.51 0.39 4.23
C ILE A 103 5.54 0.72 3.10
N SER A 104 5.55 -0.08 2.04
CA SER A 104 4.55 -0.01 0.98
C SER A 104 3.73 -1.29 1.00
N GLY A 105 2.41 -1.16 1.03
CA GLY A 105 1.53 -2.32 1.10
C GLY A 105 0.27 -2.18 0.27
N GLY A 106 -0.23 -3.29 -0.26
CA GLY A 106 -1.44 -3.32 -1.08
C GLY A 106 -1.38 -4.44 -2.12
N ASP A 107 -2.11 -4.29 -3.21
CA ASP A 107 -2.18 -5.30 -4.26
C ASP A 107 -1.23 -4.96 -5.40
N TYR A 108 -0.11 -5.69 -5.49
CA TYR A 108 0.88 -5.52 -6.54
C TYR A 108 0.48 -6.30 -7.80
N ASN A 109 -0.55 -7.15 -7.75
CA ASN A 109 -0.90 -8.13 -8.76
C ASN A 109 0.35 -8.87 -9.26
N ALA A 110 1.20 -9.29 -8.33
CA ALA A 110 2.47 -9.95 -8.60
C ALA A 110 2.56 -11.25 -7.81
N LYS A 111 3.25 -12.24 -8.35
CA LYS A 111 3.33 -13.56 -7.70
C LYS A 111 4.75 -13.76 -7.20
N HIS A 112 4.88 -14.18 -5.95
CA HIS A 112 6.14 -14.62 -5.35
C HIS A 112 5.91 -15.59 -4.21
N SER A 113 6.89 -16.47 -3.98
CA SER A 113 6.88 -17.42 -2.86
C SER A 113 6.95 -16.74 -1.50
N HIS A 114 7.62 -15.58 -1.40
CA HIS A 114 7.77 -14.82 -0.15
C HIS A 114 6.44 -14.34 0.45
N TRP A 115 5.39 -14.20 -0.38
CA TRP A 115 4.04 -13.84 0.06
C TRP A 115 3.00 -14.93 -0.27
N GLY A 116 3.46 -16.18 -0.39
CA GLY A 116 2.58 -17.36 -0.42
C GLY A 116 2.13 -17.82 -1.81
N SER A 117 2.64 -17.23 -2.90
CA SER A 117 2.33 -17.72 -4.25
C SER A 117 3.23 -18.90 -4.67
N ARG A 118 2.64 -19.89 -5.34
CA ARG A 118 3.41 -20.99 -5.95
C ARG A 118 4.18 -20.58 -7.21
N LEU A 119 3.84 -19.42 -7.78
CA LEU A 119 4.41 -18.92 -9.01
C LEU A 119 5.23 -17.66 -8.72
N ILE A 120 6.23 -17.39 -9.56
CA ILE A 120 6.95 -16.13 -9.55
C ILE A 120 6.65 -15.42 -10.88
N THR A 121 6.11 -14.21 -10.83
CA THR A 121 5.91 -13.41 -12.05
C THR A 121 7.14 -12.56 -12.37
N PRO A 122 7.41 -12.28 -13.66
CA PRO A 122 8.45 -11.32 -14.07
C PRO A 122 8.24 -9.94 -13.43
N LYS A 123 6.97 -9.56 -13.21
CA LYS A 123 6.57 -8.33 -12.51
C LYS A 123 7.20 -8.24 -11.11
N ASN A 124 7.06 -9.30 -10.31
CA ASN A 124 7.67 -9.36 -8.99
C ASN A 124 9.20 -9.37 -9.05
N ALA A 125 9.80 -10.12 -9.99
CA ALA A 125 11.26 -10.17 -10.11
C ALA A 125 11.87 -8.75 -10.30
N LYS A 126 11.20 -7.90 -11.08
CA LYS A 126 11.58 -6.48 -11.23
C LYS A 126 11.38 -5.67 -9.95
N ILE A 127 10.23 -5.81 -9.28
CA ILE A 127 9.95 -5.12 -8.02
C ILE A 127 11.04 -5.42 -6.97
N GLN A 128 11.45 -6.68 -6.85
CA GLN A 128 12.53 -7.06 -5.92
C GLN A 128 13.89 -6.49 -6.30
N ASN A 129 14.22 -6.43 -7.59
CA ASN A 129 15.47 -5.83 -8.03
C ASN A 129 15.50 -4.33 -7.70
N LEU A 130 14.39 -3.61 -7.92
CA LEU A 130 14.26 -2.20 -7.53
C LEU A 130 14.34 -2.01 -6.01
N GLN A 131 13.72 -2.92 -5.23
CA GLN A 131 13.78 -2.90 -3.77
C GLN A 131 15.21 -3.09 -3.26
N ARG A 132 15.98 -4.02 -3.84
CA ARG A 132 17.38 -4.29 -3.46
C ARG A 132 18.31 -3.11 -3.72
N GLN A 133 17.96 -2.23 -4.65
CA GLN A 133 18.75 -1.05 -5.00
C GLN A 133 18.51 0.14 -4.05
N ARG A 134 17.65 0.01 -3.03
CA ARG A 134 17.22 1.13 -2.16
C ARG A 134 17.34 0.82 -0.66
N PRO A 135 17.40 1.86 0.21
CA PRO A 135 17.44 1.73 1.68
C PRO A 135 16.25 0.90 2.21
N PRO A 136 16.26 0.47 3.50
CA PRO A 136 15.41 -0.65 3.94
C PRO A 136 13.93 -0.38 3.67
N ALA A 137 13.44 -1.14 2.69
CA ALA A 137 12.12 -1.07 2.13
C ALA A 137 11.38 -2.38 2.47
N HIS A 138 10.20 -2.26 3.07
CA HIS A 138 9.33 -3.40 3.33
C HIS A 138 8.11 -3.34 2.43
N LEU A 139 7.88 -4.38 1.65
CA LEU A 139 6.73 -4.52 0.75
C LEU A 139 5.77 -5.56 1.32
N LEU A 140 4.49 -5.21 1.39
CA LEU A 140 3.42 -6.06 1.91
C LEU A 140 2.36 -6.31 0.83
N GLU A 141 2.20 -7.53 0.35
CA GLU A 141 1.09 -7.85 -0.56
C GLU A 141 -0.13 -8.32 0.22
N GLY A 142 -1.29 -7.73 -0.07
CA GLY A 142 -2.58 -8.19 0.44
C GLY A 142 -3.08 -9.35 -0.41
N ASN A 143 -3.19 -10.55 0.18
CA ASN A 143 -3.93 -11.67 -0.41
C ASN A 143 -5.44 -11.52 -0.16
#